data_AF-U5E999-F1
#
_entry.id   AF-U5E999-F1
#
_cell.length_a   1.000
_cell.length_b   1.000
_cell.length_c   1.000
_cell.angle_alpha   90.00
_cell.angle_beta   90.00
_cell.angle_gamma   90.00
#
_symmetry.space_group_name_H-M   'P 1'
#
loop_
_entity.id
_entity.type
_entity.pdbx_description
1 polymer ?
#
loop_
_entity_poly.entity_id
_entity_poly.type
_entity_poly.pdbx_seq_one_letter_code
_entity_poly.pdbx_strand_id
1 'polypeptide(L)' 'MKVVFAKVGFEDLGHWTATDRKIALRVLRLIDDIDRDPFSGLGKPEPEGRQVRLLVSAHQ' A
#
# COMPACT_ATOMS: atom_id res chain seq x y z
N MET A 1 -3.31 12.79 -6.45
CA MET A 1 -3.59 12.47 -5.02
C MET A 1 -2.46 12.91 -4.10
N LYS A 2 -2.70 13.12 -2.80
CA LYS A 2 -1.62 13.24 -1.79
C LYS A 2 -1.18 11.82 -1.38
N VAL A 3 0.05 11.43 -1.70
CA VAL A 3 0.62 10.16 -1.26
C VAL A 3 1.25 10.35 0.12
N VAL A 4 0.83 9.54 1.10
CA VAL A 4 1.34 9.58 2.48
C VAL A 4 1.86 8.21 2.83
N PHE A 5 3.12 8.14 3.28
CA PHE A 5 3.74 6.90 3.75
C PHE A 5 3.77 6.87 5.27
N ALA A 6 3.56 5.68 5.84
CA ALA A 6 4.05 5.37 7.18
C ALA A 6 5.59 5.37 7.15
N LYS A 7 6.23 5.69 8.29
CA LYS A 7 7.70 5.72 8.42
C LYS A 7 8.36 4.44 7.90
N VAL A 8 7.84 3.28 8.33
CA VAL A 8 8.34 1.96 7.89
C VAL A 8 8.20 1.75 6.39
N GLY A 9 7.08 2.17 5.79
CA GLY A 9 6.87 2.03 4.35
C GLY A 9 7.79 2.94 3.52
N PHE A 10 8.15 4.10 4.05
CA PHE A 10 9.15 4.96 3.43
C PHE A 10 10.56 4.37 3.54
N GLU A 11 10.91 3.82 4.70
CA GLU A 11 12.18 3.12 4.92
C GLU A 11 12.33 1.89 4.01
N ASP A 12 11.28 1.09 3.86
CA ASP A 12 11.24 -0.08 2.96
C ASP A 12 11.42 0.33 1.50
N LEU A 13 10.72 1.38 1.06
CA LEU A 13 10.88 1.92 -0.29
C LEU A 13 12.34 2.36 -0.52
N GLY A 14 12.93 3.06 0.45
CA GLY A 14 14.34 3.46 0.43
C GLY A 14 15.28 2.27 0.36
N HIS A 15 15.06 1.24 1.17
CA HIS A 15 15.83 0.00 1.14
C HIS A 15 15.78 -0.65 -0.24
N TRP A 16 14.59 -0.82 -0.83
CA TRP A 16 14.46 -1.41 -2.16
C TRP A 16 15.09 -0.56 -3.26
N THR A 17 15.15 0.77 -3.13
CA THR A 17 15.89 1.58 -4.12
C THR A 17 17.37 1.21 -4.18
N ALA A 18 17.96 0.79 -3.05
CA ALA A 18 19.36 0.41 -2.95
C ALA A 18 19.61 -1.08 -3.21
N THR A 19 18.67 -1.96 -2.83
CA THR A 19 18.88 -3.42 -2.87
C THR A 19 18.17 -4.13 -4.01
N ASP A 20 16.98 -3.68 -4.41
CA ASP A 20 16.21 -4.25 -5.52
C ASP A 20 15.32 -3.20 -6.20
N ARG A 21 15.90 -2.53 -7.20
CA ARG A 21 15.22 -1.49 -7.97
C ARG A 21 13.96 -1.97 -8.68
N LYS A 22 13.82 -3.27 -8.98
CA LYS A 22 12.61 -3.78 -9.64
C LYS A 22 11.41 -3.70 -8.71
N ILE A 23 11.60 -4.01 -7.42
CA ILE A 23 10.54 -3.89 -6.41
C ILE A 23 10.15 -2.43 -6.22
N ALA A 24 11.12 -1.53 -6.05
CA ALA A 24 10.85 -0.10 -5.89
C ALA A 24 10.03 0.47 -7.07
N LEU A 25 10.43 0.14 -8.30
CA LEU A 25 9.68 0.58 -9.50
C LEU A 25 8.27 -0.02 -9.57
N ARG A 26 8.08 -1.25 -9.12
CA ARG A 26 6.74 -1.86 -9.08
C ARG A 26 5.83 -1.13 -8.10
N VAL A 27 6.33 -0.79 -6.91
CA VAL A 27 5.57 -0.01 -5.92
C VAL A 27 5.18 1.36 -6.47
N LEU A 28 6.14 2.08 -7.08
CA LEU A 28 5.85 3.38 -7.69
C LEU A 28 4.81 3.29 -8.82
N ARG A 29 4.87 2.25 -9.65
CA ARG A 29 3.87 2.00 -10.70
C ARG A 29 2.49 1.72 -10.12
N LEU A 30 2.39 0.94 -9.05
CA LEU A 30 1.11 0.67 -8.40
C LEU A 30 0.50 1.94 -7.81
N ILE A 31 1.30 2.84 -7.24
CA ILE A 31 0.83 4.14 -6.74
C ILE A 31 0.29 5.00 -7.89
N ASP A 32 0.99 5.06 -9.04
CA ASP A 32 0.53 5.78 -10.23
C ASP A 32 -0.76 5.17 -10.81
N ASP A 33 -0.86 3.85 -10.83
CA ASP A 33 -2.06 3.12 -11.29
C ASP A 33 -3.27 3.42 -10.40
N ILE A 34 -3.11 3.38 -9.06
CA ILE A 34 -4.16 3.72 -8.09
C ILE A 34 -4.56 5.20 -8.19
N ASP A 35 -3.63 6.13 -8.48
CA ASP A 35 -3.99 7.55 -8.66
C ASP A 35 -4.84 7.76 -9.91
N ARG A 36 -4.61 6.97 -10.98
CA ARG A 36 -5.37 7.04 -12.23
C ARG A 36 -6.72 6.35 -12.11
N ASP A 37 -6.73 5.16 -11.52
CA ASP A 37 -7.93 4.34 -11.36
C ASP A 37 -7.87 3.57 -10.02
N PRO A 38 -8.43 4.13 -8.94
CA PRO A 38 -8.27 3.57 -7.60
C PRO A 38 -8.89 2.18 -7.40
N PHE A 39 -9.88 1.82 -8.22
CA PHE A 39 -10.68 0.61 -8.06
C PHE A 39 -10.59 -0.34 -9.26
N SER A 40 -9.80 0.00 -10.25
CA SER A 40 -9.57 -0.81 -11.44
C SER A 40 -8.09 -0.68 -11.86
N GLY A 41 -7.44 -1.80 -12.21
CA GLY A 41 -6.03 -1.76 -12.59
C GLY A 41 -5.22 -2.98 -12.15
N LEU A 42 -3.89 -2.85 -12.23
CA LEU A 42 -2.90 -3.92 -12.11
C LEU A 42 -2.89 -4.62 -10.75
N GLY A 43 -3.43 -3.95 -9.72
CA GLY A 43 -3.47 -4.45 -8.35
C GLY A 43 -4.61 -5.44 -8.06
N LYS A 44 -5.65 -5.53 -8.91
CA LYS A 44 -6.93 -6.16 -8.54
C LYS A 44 -7.32 -5.81 -7.10
N PRO A 45 -7.60 -4.53 -6.78
CA PRO A 45 -8.01 -4.14 -5.44
C PRO A 45 -9.24 -4.98 -5.07
N GLU A 46 -9.10 -5.90 -4.11
CA GLU A 46 -10.25 -6.66 -3.64
C GLU A 46 -11.20 -5.66 -2.94
N PRO A 47 -12.50 -5.63 -3.30
CA PRO A 47 -13.47 -4.88 -2.53
C PRO A 47 -13.46 -5.42 -1.10
N GLU A 48 -13.44 -4.54 -0.10
CA GLU A 48 -13.38 -4.90 1.32
C GLU A 48 -14.63 -5.68 1.80
N GLY A 49 -14.69 -6.96 1.44
CA GLY A 49 -15.76 -7.90 1.76
C GLY A 49 -15.40 -8.90 2.85
N ARG A 50 -14.40 -8.62 3.70
CA ARG A 50 -14.06 -9.48 4.83
C ARG A 50 -13.81 -8.64 6.08
N GLN A 51 -14.83 -8.52 6.90
CA GLN A 51 -14.72 -8.01 8.28
C GLN A 51 -13.64 -8.80 9.02
N VAL A 52 -12.47 -8.20 9.20
CA VAL A 52 -11.57 -8.56 10.30
C VAL A 52 -12.13 -7.88 11.54
N ARG A 53 -12.86 -8.67 12.33
CA ARG A 53 -13.43 -8.31 13.63
C ARG A 53 -12.35 -7.67 14.50
N LEU A 54 -12.42 -6.35 14.66
CA LEU A 54 -11.65 -5.63 15.67
C LEU A 54 -12.06 -6.19 17.04
N LEU A 55 -11.13 -6.89 17.69
CA LEU A 55 -11.17 -7.12 19.12
C LEU A 55 -10.97 -5.76 19.81
N VAL A 56 -12.06 -5.03 19.98
CA VAL A 56 -12.14 -4.03 21.05
C VAL A 56 -12.82 -4.71 22.22
N SER A 57 -12.03 -5.43 23.02
CA SER A 57 -12.43 -5.69 24.39
C SER A 57 -11.99 -4.47 25.20
N ALA A 58 -12.89 -3.50 25.29
CA ALA A 58 -12.85 -2.51 26.35
C ALA A 58 -12.95 -3.26 27.67
N HIS A 59 -11.95 -3.18 28.54
CA HIS A 59 -12.09 -3.42 29.98
C HIS A 59 -11.01 -2.57 30.68
N GLN A 60 -11.51 -1.55 31.40
CA GLN A 60 -10.91 -0.76 32.49
C GLN A 60 -9.50 -0.20 32.32
#